data_AF-A0A2N4Y487-F1
#
_entry.id   AF-A0A2N4Y487-F1
#
_cell.length_a   1.000
_cell.length_b   1.000
_cell.length_c   1.000
_cell.angle_alpha   90.00
_cell.angle_beta   90.00
_cell.angle_gamma   90.00
#
_symmetry.space_group_name_H-M   'P 1'
#
loop_
_entity.id
_entity.type
_entity.pdbx_description
1 polymer ?
#
loop_
_entity_poly.entity_id
_entity_poly.type
_entity_poly.pdbx_seq_one_letter_code
_entity_poly.pdbx_strand_id
1 'polypeptide(L)'
;MAKTALNLGAHWLNFIDEKVKSGRYASAEEVVHDALKGLEDQDRKLADVLLQIDEGRQQAKAGVFVGDDFLDRLIETDVEVDHR
;
A
#
# COMPACT_ATOMS: atom_id res chain seq x y z
N MET A 1 -6.33 9.90 -23.52
CA MET A 1 -6.84 8.95 -22.50
C MET A 1 -7.67 7.90 -23.21
N ALA A 2 -7.48 6.61 -22.91
CA ALA A 2 -8.36 5.56 -23.41
C ALA A 2 -9.61 5.50 -22.50
N LYS A 3 -10.80 5.46 -23.09
CA LYS A 3 -12.06 5.23 -22.36
C LYS A 3 -12.51 3.80 -22.60
N THR A 4 -12.79 3.07 -21.52
CA THR A 4 -13.32 1.72 -21.57
C THR A 4 -14.74 1.74 -21.04
N ALA A 5 -15.69 1.21 -21.80
CA ALA A 5 -17.06 1.02 -21.32
C ALA A 5 -17.11 -0.26 -20.47
N LEU A 6 -17.51 -0.13 -19.20
CA LEU A 6 -17.77 -1.26 -18.31
C LEU A 6 -19.27 -1.38 -18.06
N ASN A 7 -19.78 -2.61 -18.03
CA ASN A 7 -21.11 -2.91 -17.53
C ASN A 7 -21.00 -3.35 -16.07
N LEU A 8 -21.64 -2.60 -15.17
CA LEU A 8 -21.61 -2.83 -13.73
C LEU A 8 -23.00 -3.27 -13.25
N GLY A 9 -23.05 -4.19 -12.29
CA GLY A 9 -24.30 -4.60 -11.66
C GLY A 9 -24.95 -3.44 -10.88
N ALA A 10 -26.27 -3.56 -10.64
CA ALA A 10 -27.08 -2.51 -9.99
C ALA A 10 -26.52 -2.02 -8.64
N HIS A 11 -25.93 -2.93 -7.85
CA HIS A 11 -25.28 -2.59 -6.59
C HIS A 11 -24.18 -1.53 -6.75
N TRP A 12 -23.30 -1.71 -7.75
CA TRP A 12 -22.18 -0.80 -7.98
C TRP A 12 -22.63 0.53 -8.58
N LEU A 13 -23.65 0.51 -9.43
CA LEU A 13 -24.24 1.74 -9.96
C LEU A 13 -24.83 2.61 -8.84
N ASN A 14 -25.58 2.00 -7.91
CA ASN A 14 -26.13 2.71 -6.75
C ASN A 14 -25.02 3.26 -5.85
N PHE A 15 -23.98 2.45 -5.58
CA PHE A 15 -22.83 2.89 -4.80
C PHE A 15 -22.14 4.11 -5.43
N ILE A 16 -21.85 4.07 -6.74
CA ILE A 16 -21.21 5.17 -7.44
C ILE A 16 -22.10 6.43 -7.40
N ASP A 17 -23.41 6.27 -7.65
CA ASP A 17 -24.37 7.36 -7.62
C ASP A 17 -24.45 8.02 -6.22
N GLU A 18 -24.48 7.23 -5.15
CA GLU A 18 -24.41 7.75 -3.77
C GLU A 18 -23.13 8.53 -3.50
N LYS A 19 -21.98 8.04 -3.98
CA LYS A 19 -20.69 8.72 -3.82
C LYS A 19 -20.64 10.05 -4.58
N VAL A 20 -21.17 10.12 -5.79
CA VAL A 20 -21.26 11.37 -6.56
C VAL A 20 -22.25 12.33 -5.89
N LYS A 21 -23.44 11.86 -5.51
CA LYS A 21 -24.47 12.67 -4.82
C LYS A 21 -24.00 13.22 -3.48
N SER A 22 -23.11 12.52 -2.78
CA SER A 22 -22.50 13.01 -1.54
C SER A 22 -21.58 14.23 -1.75
N GLY A 23 -21.23 14.57 -3.00
CA GLY A 23 -20.31 15.66 -3.33
C GLY A 23 -18.83 15.29 -3.14
N ARG A 24 -18.52 14.07 -2.68
CA ARG A 24 -17.14 13.60 -2.50
C ARG A 24 -16.39 13.42 -3.82
N TYR A 25 -17.11 13.11 -4.90
CA TYR A 25 -16.54 12.91 -6.23
C TYR A 25 -17.36 13.69 -7.26
N ALA A 26 -16.70 14.27 -8.26
CA ALA A 26 -17.33 15.06 -9.32
C ALA A 26 -17.95 14.18 -10.42
N SER A 27 -17.51 12.94 -10.57
CA SER A 27 -18.05 12.02 -11.57
C SER A 27 -17.89 10.54 -11.19
N ALA A 28 -18.65 9.68 -11.86
CA ALA A 28 -18.50 8.23 -11.77
C ALA A 28 -17.10 7.76 -12.19
N GLU A 29 -16.50 8.40 -13.19
CA GLU A 29 -15.15 8.08 -13.68
C GLU A 29 -14.11 8.32 -12.58
N GLU A 30 -14.27 9.38 -11.79
CA GLU A 30 -13.40 9.69 -10.66
C GLU A 30 -13.51 8.65 -9.54
N VAL A 31 -14.73 8.22 -9.22
CA VAL A 31 -14.97 7.14 -8.23
C VAL A 31 -14.25 5.85 -8.66
N VAL A 32 -14.40 5.46 -9.93
CA VAL A 32 -13.77 4.24 -10.46
C VAL A 32 -12.25 4.37 -10.46
N HIS A 33 -11.72 5.53 -10.81
CA HIS A 33 -10.28 5.77 -10.83
C HIS A 33 -9.67 5.70 -9.42
N ASP A 34 -10.34 6.30 -8.42
CA ASP A 34 -9.92 6.23 -7.02
C ASP A 34 -9.98 4.78 -6.48
N ALA A 35 -11.03 4.03 -6.83
CA ALA A 35 -11.13 2.61 -6.47
C ALA A 35 -10.00 1.77 -7.07
N LEU A 36 -9.65 1.99 -8.35
CA LEU A 36 -8.55 1.28 -9.00
C LEU A 36 -7.18 1.64 -8.41
N LYS A 37 -6.96 2.92 -8.08
CA LYS A 37 -5.76 3.35 -7.34
C LYS A 37 -5.65 2.64 -5.98
N GLY A 38 -6.77 2.55 -5.26
CA GLY A 38 -6.83 1.83 -3.99
C GLY A 38 -6.47 0.35 -4.13
N LEU A 39 -6.93 -0.30 -5.21
CA LEU A 39 -6.57 -1.69 -5.51
C LEU A 39 -5.07 -1.83 -5.84
N GLU A 40 -4.53 -0.95 -6.70
CA GLU A 40 -3.11 -0.95 -7.05
C GLU A 40 -2.21 -0.74 -5.81
N ASP A 41 -2.60 0.17 -4.92
CA ASP A 41 -1.89 0.42 -3.67
C ASP A 41 -1.91 -0.79 -2.72
N GLN A 42 -3.02 -1.55 -2.70
CA GLN A 42 -3.12 -2.80 -1.93
C GLN A 42 -2.20 -3.88 -2.51
N ASP A 43 -2.22 -4.06 -3.82
CA ASP A 43 -1.37 -5.04 -4.52
C ASP A 43 0.12 -4.72 -4.31
N ARG A 44 0.50 -3.43 -4.40
CA ARG A 44 1.87 -2.98 -4.13
C ARG A 44 2.31 -3.32 -2.71
N LYS A 45 1.48 -2.98 -1.71
CA LYS A 45 1.79 -3.28 -0.30
C LYS A 45 1.92 -4.78 -0.05
N LEU A 46 1.07 -5.60 -0.68
CA LEU A 46 1.16 -7.05 -0.57
C LEU A 46 2.46 -7.58 -1.19
N ALA A 47 2.83 -7.08 -2.37
CA ALA A 47 4.08 -7.46 -3.02
C ALA A 47 5.31 -7.11 -2.17
N ASP A 48 5.33 -5.91 -1.57
CA ASP A 48 6.42 -5.46 -0.69
C ASP A 48 6.57 -6.37 0.54
N VAL A 49 5.44 -6.73 1.19
CA VAL A 49 5.46 -7.65 2.34
C VAL A 49 5.99 -9.04 1.94
N LEU A 50 5.54 -9.56 0.79
CA LEU A 50 6.01 -10.86 0.31
C LEU A 50 7.51 -10.85 -0.01
N LEU A 51 8.02 -9.75 -0.58
CA LEU A 51 9.44 -9.56 -0.83
C LEU A 51 10.24 -9.59 0.48
N GLN A 52 9.82 -8.81 1.48
CA GLN A 52 10.48 -8.77 2.80
C GLN A 52 10.47 -10.14 3.50
N ILE A 53 9.38 -10.90 3.38
CA ILE A 53 9.30 -12.26 3.91
C ILE A 53 10.31 -13.19 3.22
N ASP A 54 10.47 -13.08 1.90
CA ASP A 54 11.44 -13.89 1.18
C ASP A 54 12.88 -13.53 1.56
N GLU A 55 13.19 -12.24 1.64
CA GLU A 55 14.49 -11.73 2.12
C GLU A 55 14.81 -12.27 3.52
N GLY A 56 13.87 -12.14 4.46
CA GLY A 56 14.03 -12.67 5.82
C GLY A 56 14.19 -14.19 5.86
N ARG A 57 13.50 -14.92 4.98
CA ARG A 57 13.66 -16.38 4.85
C ARG A 57 15.05 -16.75 4.33
N GLN A 58 15.59 -16.00 3.37
CA GLN A 58 16.94 -16.22 2.85
C GLN A 58 18.00 -15.92 3.92
N GLN A 59 17.86 -14.83 4.66
CA GLN A 59 18.74 -14.48 5.79
C GLN A 59 18.73 -15.57 6.86
N ALA A 60 17.54 -16.02 7.27
CA ALA A 60 17.40 -17.09 8.26
C ALA A 60 18.04 -18.41 7.80
N LYS A 61 17.87 -18.78 6.51
CA LYS A 61 18.55 -19.95 5.92
C LYS A 61 20.07 -19.82 5.94
N ALA A 62 20.59 -18.60 5.77
CA ALA A 62 22.01 -18.30 5.84
C ALA A 62 22.54 -18.14 7.28
N GLY A 63 21.68 -18.27 8.30
CA GLY A 63 22.05 -18.05 9.70
C GLY A 63 22.32 -16.59 10.05
N VAL A 64 21.90 -15.65 9.19
CA VAL A 64 22.06 -14.21 9.40
C VAL A 64 20.92 -13.72 10.28
N PHE A 65 21.25 -13.40 11.52
CA PHE A 65 20.34 -12.81 12.50
C PHE A 65 20.97 -11.56 13.10
N VAL A 66 20.14 -10.66 13.59
CA VAL A 66 20.61 -9.53 14.39
C VAL A 66 21.17 -10.06 15.72
N GLY A 67 22.35 -9.56 16.12
CA GLY A 67 22.94 -9.88 17.41
C GLY A 67 22.23 -9.16 18.56
N ASP A 68 22.47 -9.59 19.79
CA ASP A 68 21.78 -9.08 20.98
C ASP A 68 22.00 -7.56 21.18
N ASP A 69 23.17 -7.05 20.81
CA ASP A 69 23.54 -5.63 20.88
C ASP A 69 22.93 -4.78 19.74
N PHE A 70 22.00 -5.34 18.94
CA PHE A 70 21.38 -4.61 17.83
C PHE A 70 20.60 -3.39 18.30
N LEU A 71 19.83 -3.52 19.38
CA LEU A 71 19.03 -2.42 19.90
C LEU A 71 19.91 -1.30 20.46
N ASP A 72 21.00 -1.66 21.15
CA ASP A 72 21.96 -0.69 21.68
C ASP A 72 22.62 0.11 20.55
N ARG A 73 23.09 -0.57 19.49
CA ARG A 73 23.64 0.10 18.30
C ARG A 73 22.62 0.97 17.57
N LEU A 74 21.36 0.54 17.49
CA LEU A 74 20.29 1.31 16.84
C LEU A 74 20.01 2.61 17.60
N ILE A 75 19.93 2.54 18.93
CA ILE A 75 19.73 3.70 19.81
C ILE A 75 20.92 4.67 19.72
N GLU A 76 22.16 4.17 19.76
CA GLU A 76 23.35 5.01 19.60
C GLU A 76 23.40 5.71 18.24
N THR A 77 22.95 5.03 17.17
CA THR A 77 22.89 5.62 15.82
C THR A 77 21.89 6.78 15.75
N ASP A 78 20.72 6.67 16.38
CA ASP A 78 19.72 7.76 16.40
C ASP A 78 20.19 8.98 17.19
N VAL A 79 21.06 8.82 18.20
CA VAL A 79 21.62 9.94 18.97
C VAL A 79 22.64 10.75 18.14
N GLU A 80 23.32 10.15 17.16
CA GLU A 80 24.26 10.88 16.29
C GLU A 80 23.54 11.78 15.25
N VAL A 81 22.28 11.51 14.91
CA VAL A 81 21.54 12.25 13.87
C VAL A 81 20.92 13.55 14.41
N ASP A 82 20.70 13.68 15.72
CA ASP A 82 20.07 14.86 16.36
C ASP A 82 21.06 16.00 16.71
N HIS A 83 22.34 15.85 16.33
CA HIS A 83 23.39 16.86 16.58
C HIS A 83 23.88 17.62 15.32
N ARG A 84 23.03 17.76 14.29
CA ARG A 84 23.28 18.66 13.15
C ARG A 84 22.12 19.60 12.83
#